data_AF-A0A966Q1V9-F1
#
_entry.id   AF-A0A966Q1V9-F1
#
_cell.length_a   1.000
_cell.length_b   1.000
_cell.length_c   1.000
_cell.angle_alpha   90.00
_cell.angle_beta   90.00
_cell.angle_gamma   90.00
#
_symmetry.space_group_name_H-M   'P 1'
#
loop_
_entity.id
_entity.type
_entity.pdbx_description
1 polymer ?
#
loop_
_entity_poly.entity_id
_entity_poly.type
_entity_poly.pdbx_seq_one_letter_code
_entity_poly.pdbx_strand_id
1 'polypeptide(L)'
;MLWSEIKKWAKEKGYETIKDKDGDITSYYWAKLDDPQASGVSKSVSKLAWDIYNHITDNKWFDHQTQMKQKEEQSTEHIEMSNYATG
;
A
#
# COMPACT_ATOMS: atom_id res chain seq x y z
N MET A 1 -4.73 11.39 -3.44
CA MET A 1 -3.33 11.75 -3.17
C MET A 1 -2.64 12.04 -4.48
N LEU A 2 -1.98 13.20 -4.61
CA LEU A 2 -1.21 13.52 -5.81
C LEU A 2 0.20 12.94 -5.72
N TRP A 3 0.72 12.45 -6.86
CA TRP A 3 2.09 11.92 -6.95
C TRP A 3 3.15 12.92 -6.48
N SER A 4 2.99 14.20 -6.82
CA SER A 4 3.92 15.27 -6.44
C SER A 4 4.01 15.45 -4.92
N GLU A 5 2.89 15.33 -4.21
CA GLU A 5 2.86 15.42 -2.75
C GLU A 5 3.58 14.24 -2.11
N ILE A 6 3.29 13.01 -2.57
CA ILE A 6 3.94 11.81 -2.06
C ILE A 6 5.43 11.79 -2.36
N LYS A 7 5.84 12.21 -3.56
CA LYS A 7 7.27 12.33 -3.92
C LYS A 7 8.01 13.29 -2.98
N LYS A 8 7.41 14.45 -2.68
CA LYS A 8 8.01 15.43 -1.77
C LYS A 8 8.10 14.88 -0.35
N TRP A 9 7.01 14.32 0.17
CA TRP A 9 6.95 13.72 1.50
C TRP A 9 7.96 12.56 1.65
N ALA A 10 8.04 11.66 0.67
CA ALA A 10 9.01 10.56 0.68
C ALA A 10 10.45 11.07 0.77
N LYS A 11 10.79 12.10 -0.02
CA LYS A 11 12.10 12.75 0.01
C LYS A 11 12.42 13.36 1.38
N GLU A 12 11.47 14.04 2.01
CA GLU A 12 11.61 14.59 3.37
C GLU A 12 11.85 13.50 4.42
N LYS A 13 11.43 12.26 4.15
CA LYS A 13 11.65 11.08 5.01
C LYS A 13 12.91 10.29 4.66
N GLY A 14 13.73 10.76 3.71
CA GLY A 14 14.96 10.07 3.30
C GLY A 14 14.73 8.94 2.30
N TYR A 15 13.62 8.98 1.56
CA TYR A 15 13.33 8.01 0.51
C TYR A 15 13.46 8.64 -0.87
N GLU A 16 14.01 7.88 -1.80
CA GLU A 16 13.94 8.18 -3.22
C GLU A 16 12.75 7.45 -3.84
N THR A 17 12.06 8.12 -4.77
CA THR A 17 10.90 7.54 -5.46
C THR A 17 10.95 7.83 -6.95
N ILE A 18 10.63 6.81 -7.74
CA ILE A 18 10.61 6.87 -9.20
C ILE A 18 9.24 6.42 -9.68
N LYS A 19 8.66 7.18 -10.60
CA LYS A 19 7.46 6.78 -11.33
C LYS A 19 7.88 6.31 -12.71
N ASP A 20 7.49 5.09 -13.02
CA ASP A 20 7.70 4.48 -14.33
C ASP A 20 6.36 4.19 -14.99
N LYS A 21 6.31 4.36 -16.29
CA LYS A 21 5.12 4.12 -17.11
C LYS A 21 5.53 3.27 -18.29
N ASP A 22 5.05 2.03 -18.30
CA ASP A 22 5.23 1.10 -19.40
C ASP A 22 3.86 0.79 -20.00
N GLY A 23 3.55 1.45 -21.13
CA GLY A 23 2.23 1.42 -21.74
C GLY A 23 1.13 1.88 -20.78
N ASP A 24 0.16 1.00 -20.52
CA ASP A 24 -0.97 1.24 -19.59
C ASP A 24 -0.61 0.96 -18.12
N ILE A 25 0.55 0.38 -17.86
CA ILE A 25 0.99 0.02 -16.51
C ILE A 25 1.80 1.17 -15.93
N THR A 26 1.40 1.67 -14.77
CA THR A 26 2.18 2.64 -14.00
C THR A 26 2.72 1.97 -12.74
N SER A 27 4.05 2.01 -12.58
CA SER A 27 4.77 1.48 -11.43
C SER A 27 5.44 2.61 -10.65
N TYR A 28 5.46 2.46 -9.33
CA TYR A 28 6.05 3.43 -8.42
C TYR A 28 7.10 2.73 -7.56
N TYR A 29 8.36 3.01 -7.83
CA TYR A 29 9.49 2.47 -7.09
C TYR A 29 9.84 3.38 -5.93
N TRP A 30 10.29 2.78 -4.84
CA TRP A 30 10.85 3.49 -3.69
C TRP A 30 12.08 2.77 -3.14
N ALA A 31 13.01 3.54 -2.61
CA ALA A 31 14.19 3.04 -1.91
C ALA A 31 14.57 4.01 -0.79
N LYS A 32 15.06 3.49 0.33
CA LYS A 32 15.61 4.30 1.42
C LYS A 32 17.04 4.71 1.07
N LEU A 33 17.36 5.99 1.20
CA LEU A 33 18.67 6.51 0.82
C LEU A 33 19.81 5.93 1.68
N ASP A 34 19.54 5.70 2.96
CA ASP A 34 20.53 5.17 3.90
C ASP A 34 20.61 3.63 3.91
N ASP A 35 19.66 2.95 3.27
CA ASP A 35 19.61 1.48 3.21
C ASP A 35 19.07 1.03 1.83
N PRO A 36 19.96 0.71 0.89
CA PRO A 36 19.58 0.25 -0.44
C PRO A 36 18.79 -1.07 -0.45
N GLN A 37 18.88 -1.88 0.61
CA GLN A 37 18.10 -3.11 0.72
C GLN A 37 16.64 -2.83 1.08
N ALA A 38 16.36 -1.67 1.69
CA ALA A 38 15.01 -1.18 1.96
C ALA A 38 14.42 -0.51 0.71
N SER A 39 13.94 -1.34 -0.22
CA SER A 39 13.31 -0.89 -1.47
C SER A 39 12.05 -1.69 -1.81
N GLY A 40 11.24 -1.15 -2.72
CA GLY A 40 10.01 -1.80 -3.15
C GLY A 40 9.37 -1.16 -4.38
N VAL A 41 8.32 -1.83 -4.88
CA VAL A 41 7.50 -1.36 -6.00
C VAL A 41 6.03 -1.41 -5.64
N SER A 42 5.31 -0.35 -6.00
CA SER A 42 3.89 -0.18 -5.72
C SER A 42 3.15 0.14 -7.02
N LYS A 43 1.92 -0.35 -7.17
CA LYS A 43 1.10 -0.15 -8.39
C LYS A 43 0.30 1.16 -8.39
N SER A 44 0.29 1.89 -7.28
CA SER A 44 -0.44 3.15 -7.14
C SER A 44 0.23 4.08 -6.15
N VAL A 45 -0.06 5.38 -6.27
CA VAL A 45 0.45 6.43 -5.37
C VAL A 45 0.04 6.18 -3.91
N SER A 46 -1.19 5.73 -3.67
CA SER A 46 -1.65 5.44 -2.31
C SER A 46 -0.93 4.23 -1.71
N LYS A 47 -0.68 3.19 -2.52
CA LYS A 47 0.07 2.00 -2.08
C LYS A 47 1.52 2.34 -1.78
N LEU A 48 2.15 3.19 -2.60
CA LEU A 48 3.49 3.72 -2.35
C LEU A 48 3.57 4.43 -1.00
N ALA A 49 2.65 5.36 -0.74
CA ALA A 49 2.62 6.11 0.52
C ALA A 49 2.46 5.17 1.72
N TRP A 50 1.59 4.16 1.58
CA TRP A 50 1.38 3.13 2.58
C TRP A 50 2.62 2.29 2.84
N ASP A 51 3.31 1.82 1.78
CA ASP A 51 4.50 0.98 1.89
C ASP A 51 5.63 1.73 2.61
N ILE A 52 5.87 2.98 2.23
CA ILE A 52 6.85 3.84 2.89
C ILE A 52 6.43 4.11 4.35
N TYR A 53 5.16 4.39 4.62
CA TYR A 53 4.69 4.62 5.99
C TYR A 53 4.87 3.39 6.89
N ASN A 54 4.55 2.21 6.38
CA ASN A 54 4.74 0.95 7.09
C ASN A 54 6.22 0.65 7.34
N HIS A 55 7.08 0.93 6.36
CA HIS A 55 8.52 0.83 6.55
C HIS A 55 9.03 1.81 7.62
N ILE A 56 8.57 3.07 7.61
CA ILE A 56 8.97 4.08 8.62
C ILE A 56 8.53 3.67 10.03
N THR A 57 7.36 3.02 10.14
CA THR A 57 6.76 2.64 11.43
C THR A 57 7.13 1.23 11.87
N ASP A 58 8.12 0.59 11.22
CA ASP A 58 8.56 -0.79 11.51
C ASP A 58 7.39 -1.79 11.56
N ASN A 59 6.46 -1.64 10.61
CA ASN A 59 5.22 -2.42 10.53
C ASN A 59 4.35 -2.44 11.80
N LYS A 60 4.54 -1.48 12.73
CA LYS A 60 3.82 -1.43 14.02
C LYS A 60 2.29 -1.39 13.88
N TRP A 61 1.79 -0.98 12.71
CA TRP A 61 0.36 -0.89 12.38
C TRP A 61 -0.13 -1.98 11.41
N PHE A 62 0.78 -2.83 10.92
CA PHE A 62 0.45 -3.91 9.96
C PHE A 62 -0.53 -4.93 10.58
N ASP A 63 -0.37 -5.24 11.88
CA ASP A 63 -1.28 -6.13 12.61
C ASP A 63 -2.70 -5.56 12.76
N HIS A 64 -2.81 -4.26 13.01
CA HIS A 64 -4.12 -3.59 13.12
C HIS A 64 -4.83 -3.50 11.75
N GLN A 65 -4.07 -3.33 10.67
CA GLN A 65 -4.61 -3.20 9.32
C GLN A 65 -4.96 -4.56 8.69
N THR A 66 -4.20 -5.62 8.98
CA THR A 66 -4.53 -7.00 8.59
C THR A 66 -5.86 -7.43 9.20
N GLN A 67 -6.08 -7.09 10.47
CA GLN A 67 -7.34 -7.38 11.15
C GLN A 67 -8.54 -6.66 10.53
N MET A 68 -8.38 -5.44 9.99
CA MET A 68 -9.48 -4.73 9.33
C MET A 68 -9.82 -5.34 7.97
N LYS A 69 -8.81 -5.73 7.17
CA LYS A 69 -9.02 -6.41 5.88
C LYS A 69 -9.70 -7.78 6.03
N GLN A 70 -9.26 -8.59 6.99
CA GLN A 70 -9.89 -9.88 7.28
C GLN A 70 -11.35 -9.73 7.74
N LYS A 71 -11.67 -8.64 8.45
CA LYS A 71 -13.02 -8.35 8.93
C LYS A 71 -13.97 -7.90 7.81
N GLU A 72 -13.46 -7.18 6.81
CA GLU A 72 -14.21 -6.87 5.59
C GLU A 72 -14.48 -8.15 4.76
N GLU A 73 -13.45 -8.99 4.55
CA GLU A 73 -13.60 -10.26 3.79
C GLU A 73 -14.60 -11.23 4.44
N GLN A 74 -14.57 -11.40 5.76
CA GLN A 74 -15.54 -12.24 6.49
C GLN A 74 -16.99 -11.73 6.46
N SER A 75 -17.18 -10.41 6.32
CA SER A 75 -18.52 -9.82 6.25
C SER A 75 -19.20 -10.04 4.90
N THR A 76 -18.42 -10.11 3.82
CA THR A 76 -18.92 -10.43 2.47
C THR A 76 -19.32 -11.91 2.32
N GLU A 77 -18.59 -12.86 2.91
CA GLU A 77 -18.95 -14.28 2.85
C GLU A 77 -20.26 -14.61 3.59
N HIS A 78 -20.55 -13.92 4.70
CA HIS A 78 -21.81 -14.14 5.44
C HIS A 78 -23.06 -13.64 4.69
N ILE A 79 -22.93 -12.62 3.83
CA ILE A 79 -24.06 -12.09 3.06
C ILE A 79 -24.42 -13.06 1.92
N GLU A 80 -23.43 -13.66 1.25
CA GLU A 80 -23.67 -14.60 0.15
C GLU A 80 -24.30 -15.92 0.62
N MET A 81 -23.95 -16.44 1.80
CA MET A 81 -24.57 -17.68 2.30
C MET A 81 -26.04 -17.53 2.74
N SER A 82 -26.50 -16.32 3.09
CA SER A 82 -27.89 -16.13 3.55
C SER A 82 -28.92 -16.12 2.40
N ASN A 83 -28.49 -15.86 1.17
CA ASN A 83 -29.38 -15.74 0.00
C ASN A 83 -29.70 -17.09 -0.68
N TYR A 84 -29.07 -18.20 -0.26
CA TYR A 84 -29.33 -19.54 -0.80
C TYR A 84 -30.18 -20.44 0.11
N ALA A 85 -30.64 -19.92 1.27
CA ALA A 85 -31.43 -20.68 2.25
C ALA A 85 -32.92 -20.28 2.27
N THR A 86 -33.51 -20.00 1.11
CA THR A 86 -34.98 -19.94 0.97
C THR A 86 -35.36 -20.65 -0.33
N GLY A 87 -35.32 -21.98 -0.27
CA GLY A 87 -36.00 -22.88 -1.21
C GLY A 87 -37.42 -23.16 -0.75
#